data_AF-A0A536NEZ7-F1
#
_entry.id   AF-A0A536NEZ7-F1
#
_cell.length_a   1.000
_cell.length_b   1.000
_cell.length_c   1.000
_cell.angle_alpha   90.00
_cell.angle_beta   90.00
_cell.angle_gamma   90.00
#
_symmetry.space_group_name_H-M   'P 1'
#
loop_
_entity.id
_entity.type
_entity.pdbx_description
1 polymer ?
#
loop_
_entity_poly.entity_id
_entity_poly.type
_entity_poly.pdbx_seq_one_letter_code
_entity_poly.pdbx_strand_id
1 'polypeptide(L)'
;MTTPTIRSRDRRSGTRCGRQARFSGVNDRATAKSPEATIPTHMGEPTAPTQPARDQLSLSLEAELPRLPASLRPMLARPLLEPFDSPDHLFEPSWAGVRALAFCDAADRGALRLLDSEGTDLASRLPELADLCSRLMATSAVVDGELVVVDAAGRADAPGLATRLAGSPGPSVAYLVFDLLYLDGRPLLGQPLFRRREALRRTLTPGESVVAVPAIATEGRALHDAVVAQGIAGVMARQRTGPYLPGIRSRLWRFIPATSAGQLTPFPDQQILGLAPASGSSGPVLALIRRLPLDEDA
;
A
#
# COMPACT_ATOMS: atom_id res chain seq x y z
N MET A 1 16.92 -34.09 50.40
CA MET A 1 16.15 -33.27 51.36
C MET A 1 15.56 -32.11 50.57
N THR A 2 14.25 -31.89 50.40
CA THR A 2 13.02 -32.55 50.88
C THR A 2 11.90 -31.95 50.03
N THR A 3 11.05 -32.78 49.43
CA THR A 3 9.71 -32.41 48.92
C THR A 3 8.79 -32.07 50.11
N PRO A 4 7.67 -31.34 49.94
CA PRO A 4 6.34 -31.99 49.75
C PRO A 4 5.37 -31.10 48.93
N THR A 5 4.06 -31.33 48.79
CA THR A 5 3.20 -32.49 48.45
C THR A 5 1.79 -31.91 48.23
N ILE A 6 1.20 -32.25 47.09
CA ILE A 6 -0.23 -32.39 46.70
C ILE A 6 -1.31 -32.34 47.80
N ARG A 7 -2.45 -31.66 47.51
CA ARG A 7 -3.88 -32.04 47.76
C ARG A 7 -4.74 -31.21 46.79
N SER A 8 -5.52 -31.70 45.81
CA SER A 8 -6.54 -32.75 45.65
C SER A 8 -7.98 -32.35 46.06
N ARG A 9 -8.91 -32.65 45.12
CA ARG A 9 -10.37 -32.95 45.22
C ARG A 9 -11.35 -31.86 44.71
N ASP A 10 -12.04 -32.12 43.59
CA ASP A 10 -13.31 -32.90 43.39
C ASP A 10 -14.54 -32.01 43.75
N ARG A 11 -15.69 -31.97 43.07
CA ARG A 11 -16.40 -32.91 42.19
C ARG A 11 -17.73 -32.25 41.73
N ARG A 12 -18.22 -32.59 40.52
CA ARG A 12 -19.63 -32.95 40.14
C ARG A 12 -20.78 -31.94 40.43
N SER A 13 -21.96 -31.92 39.81
CA SER A 13 -22.67 -32.62 38.73
C SER A 13 -24.12 -32.08 38.72
N GLY A 14 -24.85 -32.21 37.61
CA GLY A 14 -26.33 -32.13 37.56
C GLY A 14 -26.81 -31.63 36.19
N THR A 15 -27.18 -32.45 35.21
CA THR A 15 -28.28 -33.44 35.08
C THR A 15 -29.69 -32.82 34.92
N ARG A 16 -30.10 -32.65 33.65
CA ARG A 16 -31.26 -33.29 32.96
C ARG A 16 -32.71 -32.94 33.36
N CYS A 17 -33.52 -32.81 32.30
CA CYS A 17 -34.84 -33.45 32.07
C CYS A 17 -36.13 -32.57 32.12
N GLY A 18 -37.05 -32.85 31.19
CA GLY A 18 -38.48 -32.48 31.17
C GLY A 18 -39.01 -32.16 29.76
N ARG A 19 -39.33 -33.14 28.88
CA ARG A 19 -40.63 -33.84 28.66
C ARG A 19 -41.82 -32.94 28.28
N GLN A 20 -42.33 -33.07 27.05
CA GLN A 20 -43.63 -33.69 26.63
C GLN A 20 -44.86 -32.75 26.77
N ALA A 21 -45.96 -32.80 26.00
CA ALA A 21 -46.37 -33.33 24.70
C ALA A 21 -47.91 -33.10 24.56
N ARG A 22 -48.45 -33.20 23.32
CA ARG A 22 -49.86 -33.52 22.93
C ARG A 22 -50.90 -32.38 23.08
N PHE A 23 -52.05 -32.29 22.39
CA PHE A 23 -53.00 -33.21 21.70
C PHE A 23 -53.83 -32.32 20.70
N SER A 24 -54.03 -32.66 19.41
CA SER A 24 -55.17 -33.38 18.76
C SER A 24 -56.46 -32.60 18.40
N GLY A 25 -57.00 -32.91 17.21
CA GLY A 25 -58.41 -32.73 16.79
C GLY A 25 -58.50 -32.23 15.33
N VAL A 26 -58.55 -33.07 14.29
CA VAL A 26 -59.73 -33.80 13.72
C VAL A 26 -60.88 -32.84 13.40
N ASN A 27 -60.98 -32.35 12.15
CA ASN A 27 -61.79 -32.86 11.01
C ASN A 27 -63.31 -32.75 11.23
N ASP A 28 -64.01 -31.98 10.38
CA ASP A 28 -65.28 -32.43 9.81
C ASP A 28 -65.76 -31.64 8.57
N ARG A 29 -66.33 -32.41 7.64
CA ARG A 29 -66.97 -32.06 6.37
C ARG A 29 -68.41 -31.54 6.57
N ALA A 30 -68.89 -30.70 5.64
CA ALA A 30 -70.21 -30.79 4.96
C ALA A 30 -70.43 -29.52 4.10
N THR A 31 -70.36 -29.56 2.76
CA THR A 31 -71.46 -29.78 1.78
C THR A 31 -72.71 -28.88 1.91
N ALA A 32 -72.90 -27.97 0.94
CA ALA A 32 -74.19 -27.64 0.29
C ALA A 32 -73.93 -26.63 -0.87
N LYS A 33 -74.05 -27.07 -2.13
CA LYS A 33 -75.16 -26.81 -3.09
C LYS A 33 -75.10 -25.46 -3.81
N SER A 34 -74.82 -25.52 -5.11
CA SER A 34 -75.08 -24.51 -6.15
C SER A 34 -76.60 -24.22 -6.30
N PRO A 35 -76.97 -23.12 -6.98
CA PRO A 35 -77.21 -23.24 -8.42
C PRO A 35 -76.70 -22.09 -9.29
N GLU A 36 -76.75 -22.44 -10.57
CA GLU A 36 -76.34 -21.85 -11.84
C GLU A 36 -77.05 -20.52 -12.22
N ALA A 37 -76.32 -19.58 -12.81
CA ALA A 37 -76.87 -18.51 -13.64
C ALA A 37 -75.84 -17.97 -14.65
N THR A 38 -76.13 -18.30 -15.91
CA THR A 38 -75.84 -17.74 -17.25
C THR A 38 -75.00 -16.46 -17.42
N ILE A 39 -74.11 -16.56 -18.43
CA ILE A 39 -73.15 -15.60 -19.01
C ILE A 39 -73.84 -14.37 -19.67
N PRO A 40 -73.13 -13.23 -19.80
CA PRO A 40 -72.89 -12.72 -21.15
C PRO A 40 -71.43 -12.35 -21.43
N THR A 41 -71.04 -12.72 -22.64
CA THR A 41 -69.81 -12.47 -23.37
C THR A 41 -69.48 -10.98 -23.45
N HIS A 42 -68.27 -10.58 -23.05
CA HIS A 42 -67.70 -9.30 -23.46
C HIS A 42 -66.35 -9.52 -24.12
N MET A 43 -66.27 -9.12 -25.39
CA MET A 43 -65.07 -9.01 -26.21
C MET A 43 -64.08 -8.05 -25.53
N GLY A 44 -62.81 -8.46 -25.43
CA GLY A 44 -61.70 -7.68 -24.88
C GLY A 44 -60.39 -8.01 -25.62
N GLU A 45 -59.58 -6.96 -25.80
CA GLU A 45 -58.44 -6.75 -26.70
C GLU A 45 -57.25 -7.75 -26.70
N PRO A 46 -56.40 -7.73 -27.75
CA PRO A 46 -55.25 -8.62 -27.87
C PRO A 46 -54.11 -8.26 -26.90
N THR A 47 -53.82 -9.15 -25.94
CA THR A 47 -52.64 -9.06 -25.06
C THR A 47 -51.36 -9.51 -25.76
N ALA A 48 -50.37 -8.63 -25.73
CA ALA A 48 -49.00 -8.76 -26.22
C ALA A 48 -48.24 -9.99 -25.67
N PRO A 49 -47.17 -10.48 -26.37
CA PRO A 49 -46.48 -11.70 -26.00
C PRO A 49 -45.74 -11.59 -24.65
N THR A 50 -45.97 -12.60 -23.82
CA THR A 50 -45.29 -12.89 -22.55
C THR A 50 -43.77 -12.90 -22.72
N GLN A 51 -43.07 -11.95 -22.07
CA GLN A 51 -41.62 -12.04 -21.92
C GLN A 51 -41.27 -13.26 -21.06
N PRO A 52 -40.26 -14.07 -21.44
CA PRO A 52 -39.83 -15.19 -20.62
C PRO A 52 -39.26 -14.66 -19.30
N ALA A 53 -39.65 -15.33 -18.21
CA ALA A 53 -39.18 -15.03 -16.86
C ALA A 53 -37.65 -14.98 -16.83
N ARG A 54 -37.11 -13.80 -16.52
CA ARG A 54 -35.68 -13.59 -16.33
C ARG A 54 -35.18 -14.48 -15.20
N ASP A 55 -34.17 -15.25 -15.55
CA ASP A 55 -33.37 -16.13 -14.72
C ASP A 55 -32.92 -15.40 -13.43
N GLN A 56 -33.58 -15.69 -12.30
CA GLN A 56 -33.36 -15.00 -11.01
C GLN A 56 -32.13 -15.52 -10.25
N LEU A 57 -31.18 -16.16 -10.92
CA LEU A 57 -29.98 -16.72 -10.28
C LEU A 57 -28.67 -16.40 -11.02
N SER A 58 -28.63 -15.32 -11.82
CA SER A 58 -27.36 -14.70 -12.20
C SER A 58 -26.96 -13.68 -11.15
N LEU A 59 -26.29 -14.12 -10.08
CA LEU A 59 -25.41 -13.23 -9.31
C LEU A 59 -24.21 -12.90 -10.21
N SER A 60 -24.42 -12.00 -11.17
CA SER A 60 -23.33 -11.34 -11.89
C SER A 60 -22.63 -10.45 -10.89
N LEU A 61 -21.69 -11.03 -10.14
CA LEU A 61 -20.72 -10.28 -9.36
C LEU A 61 -19.65 -9.78 -10.33
N GLU A 62 -20.07 -8.98 -11.31
CA GLU A 62 -19.22 -7.97 -11.91
C GLU A 62 -19.03 -6.90 -10.84
N ALA A 63 -18.28 -7.25 -9.79
CA ALA A 63 -17.69 -6.23 -8.96
C ALA A 63 -16.87 -5.38 -9.94
N GLU A 64 -17.35 -4.18 -10.27
CA GLU A 64 -16.53 -3.16 -10.91
C GLU A 64 -15.27 -3.07 -10.05
N LEU A 65 -14.21 -3.74 -10.50
CA LEU A 65 -12.90 -3.67 -9.86
C LEU A 65 -12.61 -2.18 -9.77
N PRO A 66 -12.48 -1.60 -8.55
CA PRO A 66 -12.40 -0.16 -8.41
C PRO A 66 -11.28 0.35 -9.31
N ARG A 67 -11.63 1.26 -10.22
CA ARG A 67 -10.71 1.80 -11.22
C ARG A 67 -9.50 2.42 -10.52
N LEU A 68 -8.36 2.45 -11.22
CA LEU A 68 -7.16 3.12 -10.72
C LEU A 68 -7.51 4.53 -10.22
N PRO A 69 -7.12 4.92 -8.99
CA PRO A 69 -7.47 6.24 -8.48
C PRO A 69 -6.86 7.32 -9.38
N ALA A 70 -7.68 8.32 -9.74
CA ALA A 70 -7.23 9.41 -10.62
C ALA A 70 -6.11 10.26 -9.98
N SER A 71 -6.13 10.39 -8.65
CA SER A 71 -5.10 11.03 -7.85
C SER A 71 -5.05 10.43 -6.45
N LEU A 72 -3.89 10.56 -5.81
CA LEU A 72 -3.65 10.19 -4.42
C LEU A 72 -2.59 11.16 -3.88
N ARG A 73 -2.66 11.50 -2.58
CA ARG A 73 -1.63 12.33 -1.94
C ARG A 73 -0.70 11.47 -1.09
N PRO A 74 0.61 11.72 -1.09
CA PRO A 74 1.55 11.01 -0.23
C PRO A 74 1.19 11.13 1.26
N MET A 75 1.43 10.05 2.00
CA MET A 75 1.48 10.09 3.47
C MET A 75 2.77 10.78 3.92
N LEU A 76 2.68 11.64 4.94
CA LEU A 76 3.80 12.48 5.37
C LEU A 76 4.34 12.01 6.73
N ALA A 77 5.66 12.05 6.85
CA ALA A 77 6.36 11.71 8.09
C ALA A 77 6.40 12.89 9.06
N ARG A 78 6.51 12.59 10.36
CA ARG A 78 6.92 13.57 11.38
C ARG A 78 8.40 13.38 11.73
N PRO A 79 9.17 14.46 11.94
CA PRO A 79 10.55 14.32 12.37
C PRO A 79 10.64 13.67 13.77
N LEU A 80 11.73 12.94 13.99
CA LEU A 80 12.17 12.42 15.29
C LEU A 80 13.69 12.53 15.35
N LEU A 81 14.23 13.24 16.33
CA LEU A 81 15.66 13.55 16.37
C LEU A 81 16.53 12.36 16.81
N GLU A 82 15.99 11.51 17.68
CA GLU A 82 16.75 10.42 18.28
C GLU A 82 16.45 9.10 17.55
N PRO A 83 17.48 8.36 17.10
CA PRO A 83 17.29 7.02 16.57
C PRO A 83 16.84 6.07 17.67
N PHE A 84 16.12 5.02 17.29
CA PHE A 84 15.55 4.04 18.21
C PHE A 84 15.42 2.68 17.53
N ASP A 85 15.35 1.63 18.36
CA ASP A 85 15.01 0.29 17.92
C ASP A 85 13.57 -0.03 18.27
N SER A 86 12.88 -0.77 17.42
CA SER A 86 11.50 -1.18 17.70
C SER A 86 11.03 -2.33 16.82
N PRO A 87 10.51 -3.43 17.40
CA PRO A 87 9.95 -4.54 16.62
C PRO A 87 8.66 -4.15 15.86
N ASP A 88 8.03 -3.04 16.25
CA ASP A 88 6.82 -2.50 15.62
C ASP A 88 7.12 -1.61 14.42
N HIS A 89 8.40 -1.39 14.08
CA HIS A 89 8.81 -0.52 12.99
C HIS A 89 9.66 -1.25 11.96
N LEU A 90 9.52 -0.78 10.73
CA LEU A 90 10.40 -1.07 9.60
C LEU A 90 11.25 0.19 9.36
N PHE A 91 12.56 0.02 9.34
CA PHE A 91 13.53 1.09 9.16
C PHE A 91 14.15 1.00 7.77
N GLU A 92 14.21 2.12 7.07
CA GLU A 92 14.68 2.20 5.70
C GLU A 92 15.63 3.40 5.53
N PRO A 93 16.72 3.27 4.75
CA PRO A 93 17.52 4.43 4.38
C PRO A 93 16.65 5.42 3.59
N SER A 94 16.88 6.72 3.78
CA SER A 94 16.24 7.76 2.98
C SER A 94 17.26 8.80 2.58
N TRP A 95 17.28 9.10 1.27
CA TRP A 95 18.11 10.14 0.69
C TRP A 95 17.46 11.52 0.81
N ALA A 96 16.25 11.61 1.35
CA ALA A 96 15.43 12.81 1.40
C ALA A 96 15.26 13.46 0.01
N GLY A 97 15.00 12.62 -1.00
CA GLY A 97 14.76 13.04 -2.36
C GLY A 97 13.38 13.67 -2.55
N VAL A 98 12.96 13.80 -3.82
CA VAL A 98 11.62 14.33 -4.15
C VAL A 98 10.61 13.19 -4.15
N ARG A 99 9.54 13.36 -3.38
CA ARG A 99 8.48 12.37 -3.28
C ARG A 99 7.70 12.27 -4.58
N ALA A 100 7.44 11.05 -5.06
CA ALA A 100 6.57 10.85 -6.22
C ALA A 100 5.74 9.55 -6.11
N LEU A 101 4.49 9.63 -6.52
CA LEU A 101 3.61 8.49 -6.72
C LEU A 101 3.57 8.11 -8.20
N ALA A 102 3.90 6.87 -8.52
CA ALA A 102 3.78 6.35 -9.87
C ALA A 102 2.47 5.59 -10.02
N PHE A 103 1.65 6.04 -10.96
CA PHE A 103 0.41 5.41 -11.38
C PHE A 103 0.68 4.70 -12.70
N CYS A 104 0.48 3.39 -12.72
CA CYS A 104 0.69 2.54 -13.87
C CYS A 104 -0.62 1.85 -14.24
N ASP A 105 -1.03 1.99 -15.50
CA ASP A 105 -2.23 1.38 -16.05
C ASP A 105 -1.95 0.72 -17.41
N ALA A 106 -2.08 -0.60 -17.48
CA ALA A 106 -1.96 -1.33 -18.73
C ALA A 106 -3.10 -0.99 -19.71
N ALA A 107 -4.26 -0.56 -19.22
CA ALA A 107 -5.38 -0.15 -20.07
C ALA A 107 -5.06 1.14 -20.86
N ASP A 108 -4.18 1.99 -20.33
CA ASP A 108 -3.68 3.20 -20.99
C ASP A 108 -2.35 2.96 -21.70
N ARG A 109 -2.23 1.81 -22.40
CA ARG A 109 -1.01 1.39 -23.12
C ARG A 109 0.24 1.32 -22.24
N GLY A 110 0.08 1.14 -20.92
CA GLY A 110 1.19 1.15 -19.96
C GLY A 110 1.72 2.56 -19.66
N ALA A 111 0.90 3.60 -19.85
CA ALA A 111 1.29 4.97 -19.55
C ALA A 111 1.63 5.14 -18.07
N LEU A 112 2.79 5.76 -17.83
CA LEU A 112 3.23 6.20 -16.52
C LEU A 112 2.73 7.62 -16.27
N ARG A 113 2.01 7.82 -15.16
CA ARG A 113 1.84 9.15 -14.55
C ARG A 113 2.66 9.19 -13.27
N LEU A 114 3.60 10.12 -13.17
CA LEU A 114 4.52 10.21 -12.05
C LEU A 114 4.28 11.53 -11.32
N LEU A 115 3.44 11.52 -10.29
CA LEU A 115 2.97 12.73 -9.64
C LEU A 115 3.80 13.04 -8.40
N ASP A 116 4.34 14.26 -8.30
CA ASP A 116 4.94 14.75 -7.06
C ASP A 116 3.89 15.05 -5.97
N SER A 117 4.33 15.53 -4.81
CA SER A 117 3.45 15.87 -3.67
C SER A 117 2.44 16.98 -3.99
N GLU A 118 2.79 17.87 -4.93
CA GLU A 118 1.97 18.97 -5.43
C GLU A 118 0.99 18.52 -6.53
N GLY A 119 1.23 17.36 -7.14
CA GLY A 119 0.42 16.77 -8.21
C GLY A 119 0.94 17.06 -9.62
N THR A 120 2.16 17.60 -9.75
CA THR A 120 2.84 17.80 -11.04
C THR A 120 3.23 16.46 -11.63
N ASP A 121 2.90 16.22 -12.91
CA ASP A 121 3.38 15.04 -13.62
C ASP A 121 4.82 15.24 -14.13
N LEU A 122 5.71 14.38 -13.65
CA LEU A 122 7.14 14.38 -13.92
C LEU A 122 7.56 13.35 -14.97
N ALA A 123 6.65 12.49 -15.43
CA ALA A 123 6.99 11.35 -16.30
C ALA A 123 7.72 11.77 -17.58
N SER A 124 7.30 12.87 -18.22
CA SER A 124 7.92 13.38 -19.45
C SER A 124 9.33 13.93 -19.25
N ARG A 125 9.71 14.29 -18.01
CA ARG A 125 11.03 14.82 -17.67
C ARG A 125 12.06 13.72 -17.41
N LEU A 126 11.57 12.50 -17.12
CA LEU A 126 12.35 11.36 -16.63
C LEU A 126 12.16 10.13 -17.54
N PRO A 127 12.60 10.19 -18.82
CA PRO A 127 12.46 9.06 -19.76
C PRO A 127 13.16 7.78 -19.28
N GLU A 128 14.15 7.89 -18.39
CA GLU A 128 14.81 6.75 -17.75
C GLU A 128 13.88 5.91 -16.86
N LEU A 129 12.67 6.40 -16.54
CA LEU A 129 11.63 5.68 -15.78
C LEU A 129 10.50 5.14 -16.66
N ALA A 130 10.60 5.26 -18.00
CA ALA A 130 9.53 4.89 -18.92
C ALA A 130 9.13 3.41 -18.86
N ASP A 131 10.03 2.53 -18.41
CA ASP A 131 9.78 1.10 -18.25
C ASP A 131 9.23 0.72 -16.86
N LEU A 132 9.00 1.69 -15.96
CA LEU A 132 8.50 1.42 -14.61
C LEU A 132 7.21 0.58 -14.60
N CYS A 133 6.28 0.88 -15.51
CA CYS A 133 5.02 0.15 -15.56
C CYS A 133 5.17 -1.28 -16.09
N SER A 134 6.12 -1.55 -16.99
CA SER A 134 6.39 -2.94 -17.44
C SER A 134 7.17 -3.75 -16.41
N ARG A 135 7.89 -3.08 -15.49
CA ARG A 135 8.56 -3.71 -14.33
C ARG A 135 7.60 -4.14 -13.23
N LEU A 136 6.40 -3.58 -13.19
CA LEU A 136 5.33 -4.00 -12.29
C LEU A 136 4.54 -5.10 -12.98
N MET A 137 4.63 -6.34 -12.46
CA MET A 137 3.90 -7.50 -12.95
C MET A 137 2.42 -7.43 -12.55
N ALA A 138 1.72 -6.42 -13.06
CA ALA A 138 0.35 -6.06 -12.73
C ALA A 138 -0.34 -5.41 -13.94
N THR A 139 -1.67 -5.50 -13.97
CA THR A 139 -2.50 -4.74 -14.94
C THR A 139 -2.61 -3.29 -14.52
N SER A 140 -2.68 -3.01 -13.21
CA SER A 140 -2.73 -1.64 -12.70
C SER A 140 -2.10 -1.56 -11.31
N ALA A 141 -1.33 -0.50 -11.04
CA ALA A 141 -0.63 -0.34 -9.77
C ALA A 141 -0.42 1.14 -9.42
N VAL A 142 -0.40 1.43 -8.12
CA VAL A 142 0.12 2.70 -7.59
C VAL A 142 1.23 2.39 -6.60
N VAL A 143 2.44 2.86 -6.88
CA VAL A 143 3.58 2.73 -5.97
C VAL A 143 4.02 4.09 -5.45
N ASP A 144 4.62 4.07 -4.28
CA ASP A 144 5.12 5.26 -3.59
C ASP A 144 6.64 5.16 -3.43
N GLY A 145 7.34 6.22 -3.82
CA GLY A 145 8.79 6.24 -3.90
C GLY A 145 9.39 7.63 -3.76
N GLU A 146 10.72 7.69 -3.67
CA GLU A 146 11.50 8.93 -3.76
C GLU A 146 12.37 8.94 -5.01
N LEU A 147 12.40 10.08 -5.68
CA LEU A 147 13.30 10.38 -6.80
C LEU A 147 14.61 10.91 -6.25
N VAL A 148 15.71 10.33 -6.69
CA VAL A 148 17.06 10.68 -6.22
C VAL A 148 18.03 10.78 -7.37
N VAL A 149 18.99 11.68 -7.23
CA VAL A 149 20.26 11.63 -7.94
C VAL A 149 21.32 11.39 -6.88
N VAL A 150 22.29 10.55 -7.19
CA VAL A 150 23.40 10.25 -6.28
C VAL A 150 24.74 10.53 -6.95
N ASP A 151 25.70 11.03 -6.18
CA ASP A 151 27.08 11.21 -6.62
C ASP A 151 27.83 9.85 -6.66
N ALA A 152 29.08 9.85 -7.14
CA ALA A 152 29.91 8.65 -7.18
C ALA A 152 30.14 7.99 -5.81
N ALA A 153 30.00 8.75 -4.72
CA ALA A 153 30.10 8.26 -3.35
C ALA A 153 28.76 7.72 -2.81
N GLY A 154 27.65 7.87 -3.54
CA GLY A 154 26.32 7.42 -3.14
C GLY A 154 25.50 8.42 -2.35
N ARG A 155 25.96 9.67 -2.24
CA ARG A 155 25.30 10.74 -1.50
C ARG A 155 24.32 11.47 -2.40
N ALA A 156 23.25 12.01 -1.82
CA ALA A 156 22.24 12.75 -2.58
C ALA A 156 22.82 14.00 -3.25
N ASP A 157 22.58 14.14 -4.56
CA ASP A 157 22.85 15.35 -5.35
C ASP A 157 21.53 16.09 -5.60
N ALA A 158 21.11 16.88 -4.61
CA ALA A 158 19.87 17.65 -4.70
C ALA A 158 19.88 18.69 -5.83
N PRO A 159 20.99 19.43 -6.09
CA PRO A 159 21.07 20.32 -7.24
C PRO A 159 20.90 19.59 -8.58
N GLY A 160 21.57 18.44 -8.76
CA GLY A 160 21.42 17.62 -9.96
C GLY A 160 19.98 17.14 -10.16
N LEU A 161 19.32 16.69 -9.08
CA LEU A 161 17.91 16.32 -9.11
C LEU A 161 17.02 17.51 -9.51
N ALA A 162 17.19 18.70 -8.91
CA ALA A 162 16.40 19.87 -9.27
C ALA A 162 16.59 20.28 -10.74
N THR A 163 17.80 20.21 -11.27
CA THR A 163 18.07 20.44 -12.70
C THR A 163 17.27 19.47 -13.58
N ARG A 164 17.26 18.18 -13.24
CA ARG A 164 16.48 17.16 -13.96
C ARG A 164 14.97 17.39 -13.86
N LEU A 165 14.49 17.70 -12.66
CA LEU A 165 13.07 17.99 -12.43
C LEU A 165 12.63 19.29 -13.10
N ALA A 166 13.52 20.24 -13.37
CA ALA A 166 13.23 21.42 -14.21
C ALA A 166 13.17 21.10 -15.72
N GLY A 167 13.40 19.85 -16.12
CA GLY A 167 13.40 19.40 -17.53
C GLY A 167 14.73 19.60 -18.25
N SER A 168 15.80 19.99 -17.55
CA SER A 168 17.12 20.15 -18.14
C SER A 168 17.88 18.81 -18.20
N PRO A 169 18.81 18.62 -19.15
CA PRO A 169 19.72 17.48 -19.14
C PRO A 169 20.55 17.43 -17.86
N GLY A 170 20.97 16.23 -17.44
CA GLY A 170 21.76 16.04 -16.23
C GLY A 170 21.98 14.57 -15.92
N PRO A 171 22.37 14.23 -14.68
CA PRO A 171 22.56 12.86 -14.25
C PRO A 171 21.24 12.05 -14.28
N SER A 172 21.34 10.73 -14.40
CA SER A 172 20.19 9.84 -14.38
C SER A 172 19.51 9.86 -13.02
N VAL A 173 18.17 9.96 -13.02
CA VAL A 173 17.35 9.90 -11.81
C VAL A 173 16.96 8.47 -11.52
N ALA A 174 17.03 8.08 -10.25
CA ALA A 174 16.50 6.81 -9.77
C ALA A 174 15.25 7.01 -8.95
N TYR A 175 14.34 6.05 -9.06
CA TYR A 175 13.11 5.96 -8.30
C TYR A 175 13.21 4.82 -7.28
N LEU A 176 13.32 5.22 -6.02
CA LEU A 176 13.44 4.35 -4.86
C LEU A 176 12.05 4.09 -4.28
N VAL A 177 11.50 2.90 -4.55
CA VAL A 177 10.13 2.51 -4.21
C VAL A 177 10.09 1.83 -2.84
N PHE A 178 9.23 2.26 -1.93
CA PHE A 178 9.11 1.63 -0.59
C PHE A 178 7.68 1.22 -0.21
N ASP A 179 6.66 1.53 -1.00
CA ASP A 179 5.27 1.12 -0.71
C ASP A 179 4.46 0.81 -1.97
N LEU A 180 3.46 -0.06 -1.83
CA LEU A 180 2.47 -0.39 -2.86
C LEU A 180 1.07 -0.06 -2.33
N LEU A 181 0.39 0.87 -3.00
CA LEU A 181 -0.82 1.51 -2.50
C LEU A 181 -2.10 0.96 -3.16
N TYR A 182 -1.96 0.42 -4.37
CA TYR A 182 -3.03 -0.17 -5.14
C TYR A 182 -2.46 -1.23 -6.08
N LEU A 183 -3.20 -2.31 -6.30
CA LEU A 183 -2.82 -3.41 -7.18
C LEU A 183 -4.07 -4.05 -7.81
N ASP A 184 -4.14 -4.12 -9.13
CA ASP A 184 -5.13 -4.88 -9.91
C ASP A 184 -6.58 -4.75 -9.41
N GLY A 185 -7.08 -3.51 -9.39
CA GLY A 185 -8.44 -3.26 -8.95
C GLY A 185 -8.60 -3.25 -7.44
N ARG A 186 -7.53 -3.20 -6.64
CA ARG A 186 -7.64 -3.29 -5.17
C ARG A 186 -6.82 -2.21 -4.48
N PRO A 187 -7.44 -1.29 -3.73
CA PRO A 187 -6.70 -0.39 -2.86
C PRO A 187 -6.10 -1.17 -1.69
N LEU A 188 -4.82 -0.94 -1.40
CA LEU A 188 -4.09 -1.56 -0.30
C LEU A 188 -3.93 -0.62 0.92
N LEU A 189 -4.49 0.58 0.86
CA LEU A 189 -4.29 1.64 1.87
C LEU A 189 -4.61 1.20 3.31
N GLY A 190 -5.66 0.40 3.49
CA GLY A 190 -6.05 -0.13 4.80
C GLY A 190 -5.24 -1.34 5.28
N GLN A 191 -4.41 -1.94 4.41
CA GLN A 191 -3.59 -3.09 4.76
C GLN A 191 -2.38 -2.66 5.61
N PRO A 192 -1.89 -3.51 6.53
CA PRO A 192 -0.64 -3.29 7.24
C PRO A 192 0.55 -3.08 6.29
N LEU A 193 1.47 -2.17 6.63
CA LEU A 193 2.65 -1.87 5.80
C LEU A 193 3.44 -3.11 5.39
N PHE A 194 3.67 -4.06 6.30
CA PHE A 194 4.42 -5.28 5.96
C PHE A 194 3.74 -6.12 4.86
N ARG A 195 2.40 -6.10 4.76
CA ARG A 195 1.66 -6.77 3.68
C ARG A 195 1.81 -6.03 2.36
N ARG A 196 1.78 -4.69 2.39
CA ARG A 196 1.98 -3.85 1.20
C ARG A 196 3.40 -4.02 0.64
N ARG A 197 4.41 -4.07 1.50
CA ARG A 197 5.81 -4.32 1.11
C ARG A 197 6.04 -5.73 0.57
N GLU A 198 5.41 -6.74 1.16
CA GLU A 198 5.48 -8.10 0.62
C GLU A 198 4.81 -8.21 -0.76
N ALA A 199 3.70 -7.49 -0.98
CA ALA A 199 3.10 -7.39 -2.31
C ALA A 199 4.01 -6.64 -3.29
N LEU A 200 4.61 -5.51 -2.87
CA LEU A 200 5.59 -4.77 -3.67
C LEU A 200 6.73 -5.67 -4.15
N ARG A 201 7.32 -6.47 -3.25
CA ARG A 201 8.43 -7.39 -3.56
C ARG A 201 8.07 -8.46 -4.58
N ARG A 202 6.82 -8.92 -4.59
CA ARG A 202 6.33 -9.92 -5.56
C ARG A 202 5.99 -9.32 -6.92
N THR A 203 5.66 -8.03 -6.96
CA THR A 203 5.14 -7.37 -8.16
C THR A 203 6.22 -6.58 -8.89
N LEU A 204 7.13 -5.92 -8.17
CA LEU A 204 8.15 -5.08 -8.76
C LEU A 204 9.39 -5.91 -9.10
N THR A 205 9.78 -5.91 -10.38
CA THR A 205 11.10 -6.40 -10.83
C THR A 205 12.09 -5.22 -10.83
N PRO A 206 13.10 -5.21 -9.93
CA PRO A 206 14.06 -4.11 -9.88
C PRO A 206 14.84 -3.92 -11.18
N GLY A 207 15.27 -2.69 -11.42
CA GLY A 207 16.05 -2.27 -12.58
C GLY A 207 17.23 -1.39 -12.19
N GLU A 208 17.81 -0.73 -13.19
CA GLU A 208 18.90 0.21 -12.98
C GLU A 208 18.40 1.50 -12.30
N SER A 209 17.30 2.06 -12.79
CA SER A 209 16.70 3.32 -12.32
C SER A 209 15.50 3.13 -11.41
N VAL A 210 15.01 1.90 -11.21
CA VAL A 210 13.84 1.61 -10.35
C VAL A 210 14.25 0.54 -9.36
N VAL A 211 14.27 0.88 -8.07
CA VAL A 211 14.72 -0.05 -7.03
C VAL A 211 13.75 -0.08 -5.87
N ALA A 212 13.41 -1.27 -5.37
CA ALA A 212 12.69 -1.41 -4.12
C ALA A 212 13.66 -1.14 -2.95
N VAL A 213 13.33 -0.20 -2.07
CA VAL A 213 14.13 0.09 -0.88
C VAL A 213 13.94 -1.06 0.12
N PRO A 214 15.00 -1.76 0.52
CA PRO A 214 14.91 -2.79 1.56
C PRO A 214 14.60 -2.16 2.91
N ALA A 215 13.97 -2.93 3.80
CA ALA A 215 13.60 -2.47 5.13
C ALA A 215 14.15 -3.43 6.19
N ILE A 216 14.75 -2.86 7.23
CA ILE A 216 15.25 -3.59 8.38
C ILE A 216 14.17 -3.60 9.46
N ALA A 217 13.90 -4.77 10.02
CA ALA A 217 13.06 -4.89 11.20
C ALA A 217 13.89 -4.60 12.47
N THR A 218 13.31 -3.89 13.42
CA THR A 218 13.88 -3.68 14.77
C THR A 218 15.09 -2.75 14.86
N GLU A 219 16.12 -2.91 14.04
CA GLU A 219 17.46 -2.31 14.24
C GLU A 219 17.61 -0.90 13.63
N GLY A 220 16.82 0.05 14.13
CA GLY A 220 16.85 1.43 13.65
C GLY A 220 18.12 2.20 14.03
N ARG A 221 18.75 1.89 15.18
CA ARG A 221 20.01 2.54 15.60
C ARG A 221 21.18 2.14 14.72
N ALA A 222 21.34 0.84 14.46
CA ALA A 222 22.42 0.33 13.62
C ALA A 222 22.31 0.88 12.18
N LEU A 223 21.09 0.93 11.62
CA LEU A 223 20.87 1.55 10.33
C LEU A 223 21.19 3.05 10.36
N HIS A 224 20.82 3.76 11.42
CA HIS A 224 21.14 5.18 11.58
C HIS A 224 22.65 5.43 11.54
N ASP A 225 23.43 4.67 12.31
CA ASP A 225 24.90 4.76 12.31
C ASP A 225 25.48 4.50 10.90
N ALA A 226 24.93 3.52 10.18
CA ALA A 226 25.35 3.20 8.81
C ALA A 226 25.04 4.33 7.82
N VAL A 227 23.84 4.91 7.84
CA VAL A 227 23.49 6.02 6.93
C VAL A 227 24.30 7.29 7.24
N VAL A 228 24.61 7.54 8.52
CA VAL A 228 25.50 8.65 8.94
C VAL A 228 26.90 8.44 8.37
N ALA A 229 27.47 7.24 8.52
CA ALA A 229 28.80 6.92 8.00
C ALA A 229 28.89 7.04 6.47
N GLN A 230 27.78 6.80 5.76
CA GLN A 230 27.72 6.90 4.30
C GLN A 230 27.29 8.28 3.77
N GLY A 231 26.98 9.23 4.66
CA GLY A 231 26.53 10.57 4.27
C GLY A 231 25.15 10.58 3.58
N ILE A 232 24.30 9.61 3.92
CA ILE A 232 22.89 9.55 3.50
C ILE A 232 22.06 10.41 4.45
N ALA A 233 20.97 11.01 3.97
CA ALA A 233 20.23 12.05 4.68
C ALA A 233 19.60 11.59 6.01
N GLY A 234 19.17 10.32 6.11
CA GLY A 234 18.65 9.77 7.35
C GLY A 234 17.95 8.43 7.20
N VAL A 235 17.12 8.12 8.18
CA VAL A 235 16.33 6.88 8.27
C VAL A 235 14.84 7.21 8.31
N MET A 236 14.05 6.50 7.51
CA MET A 236 12.61 6.44 7.63
C MET A 236 12.21 5.27 8.51
N ALA A 237 11.60 5.53 9.66
CA ALA A 237 10.98 4.53 10.52
C ALA A 237 9.46 4.52 10.29
N ARG A 238 8.92 3.41 9.80
CA ARG A 238 7.48 3.27 9.50
C ARG A 238 6.86 2.17 10.35
N GLN A 239 5.72 2.45 10.96
CA GLN A 239 5.00 1.46 11.77
C GLN A 239 4.60 0.26 10.91
N ARG A 240 5.12 -0.91 11.26
CA ARG A 240 4.99 -2.19 10.54
C ARG A 240 3.54 -2.59 10.29
N THR A 241 2.68 -2.36 11.27
CA THR A 241 1.25 -2.71 11.22
C THR A 241 0.34 -1.55 10.81
N GLY A 242 0.93 -0.38 10.53
CA GLY A 242 0.17 0.84 10.25
C GLY A 242 -0.50 0.85 8.87
N PRO A 243 -1.68 1.48 8.74
CA PRO A 243 -2.29 1.76 7.45
C PRO A 243 -1.51 2.85 6.71
N TYR A 244 -1.80 3.03 5.43
CA TYR A 244 -1.42 4.22 4.67
C TYR A 244 -2.49 5.30 4.87
N LEU A 245 -2.06 6.52 5.20
CA LEU A 245 -2.95 7.66 5.46
C LEU A 245 -2.70 8.76 4.41
N PRO A 246 -3.39 8.73 3.25
CA PRO A 246 -3.14 9.68 2.17
C PRO A 246 -3.26 11.14 2.62
N GLY A 247 -2.25 11.95 2.32
CA GLY A 247 -2.22 13.38 2.65
C GLY A 247 -2.07 13.72 4.14
N ILE A 248 -1.94 12.73 5.04
CA ILE A 248 -1.85 12.97 6.48
C ILE A 248 -0.40 12.93 6.95
N ARG A 249 -0.01 13.94 7.74
CA ARG A 249 1.25 13.96 8.48
C ARG A 249 1.14 13.23 9.81
N SER A 250 1.65 12.01 9.85
CA SER A 250 1.38 11.06 10.92
C SER A 250 2.62 10.72 11.76
N ARG A 251 2.38 10.24 12.99
CA ARG A 251 3.41 9.66 13.86
C ARG A 251 3.76 8.22 13.49
N LEU A 252 2.91 7.57 12.68
CA LEU A 252 3.15 6.22 12.17
C LEU A 252 4.40 6.18 11.29
N TRP A 253 4.77 7.30 10.67
CA TRP A 253 5.97 7.46 9.86
C TRP A 253 6.85 8.53 10.47
N ARG A 254 8.10 8.19 10.76
CA ARG A 254 9.09 9.06 11.35
C ARG A 254 10.29 9.21 10.45
N PHE A 255 10.77 10.44 10.28
CA PHE A 255 12.05 10.70 9.65
C PHE A 255 13.07 11.04 10.74
N ILE A 256 14.17 10.30 10.77
CA ILE A 256 15.29 10.47 11.71
C ILE A 256 16.48 11.00 10.90
N PRO A 257 16.85 12.29 11.04
CA PRO A 257 17.93 12.86 10.25
C PRO A 257 19.30 12.29 10.67
N ALA A 258 20.23 12.19 9.72
CA ALA A 258 21.63 11.82 10.00
C ALA A 258 22.38 12.91 10.80
N THR A 259 21.99 14.18 10.64
CA THR A 259 22.60 15.29 11.39
C THR A 259 21.88 15.52 12.72
N SER A 260 22.65 15.62 13.80
CA SER A 260 22.13 16.00 15.13
C SER A 260 21.54 17.41 15.12
N ALA A 261 20.57 17.66 16.00
CA ALA A 261 19.62 18.78 16.06
C ALA A 261 20.14 20.24 15.90
N GLY A 262 21.45 20.49 15.80
CA GLY A 262 22.06 21.82 15.73
C GLY A 262 22.20 22.44 14.33
N GLN A 263 21.88 21.70 13.26
CA GLN A 263 22.02 22.15 11.86
C GLN A 263 20.76 21.94 11.01
N LEU A 264 19.59 21.78 11.63
CA LEU A 264 18.34 21.71 10.87
C LEU A 264 17.88 23.10 10.44
N THR A 265 17.93 23.38 9.14
CA THR A 265 16.97 24.32 8.56
C THR A 265 15.56 23.73 8.75
N PRO A 266 14.57 24.52 9.21
CA PRO A 266 13.21 24.02 9.42
C PRO A 266 12.69 23.44 8.12
N PHE A 267 12.26 22.17 8.11
CA PHE A 267 11.66 21.50 6.96
C PHE A 267 10.38 22.24 6.52
N PRO A 268 10.38 23.02 5.42
CA PRO A 268 9.12 23.42 4.80
C PRO A 268 8.68 22.22 3.97
N ASP A 269 7.41 21.84 4.07
CA ASP A 269 6.71 20.79 3.30
C ASP A 269 7.53 20.19 2.14
N GLN A 270 8.29 19.11 2.44
CA GLN A 270 9.03 18.26 1.48
C GLN A 270 9.83 18.98 0.35
N GLN A 271 10.36 20.16 0.58
CA GLN A 271 11.43 20.70 -0.26
C GLN A 271 12.73 20.77 0.53
N ILE A 272 13.65 19.84 0.25
CA ILE A 272 15.05 19.96 0.67
C ILE A 272 15.89 20.11 -0.59
N LEU A 273 16.21 21.36 -0.91
CA LEU A 273 17.35 21.70 -1.76
C LEU A 273 18.43 22.26 -0.85
N GLY A 274 19.54 21.52 -0.69
CA GLY A 274 20.73 22.08 -0.05
C GLY A 274 21.71 21.08 0.55
N LEU A 275 22.38 20.28 -0.28
CA LEU A 275 23.77 19.86 -0.06
C LEU A 275 24.50 19.83 -1.42
N ALA A 276 25.71 20.37 -1.47
CA ALA A 276 26.47 20.59 -2.71
C ALA A 276 27.16 19.29 -3.21
N PRO A 277 27.16 19.00 -4.54
CA PRO A 277 27.80 17.80 -5.07
C PRO A 277 29.29 17.99 -5.37
N ALA A 278 30.04 16.89 -5.28
CA ALA A 278 31.31 16.71 -5.99
C ALA A 278 31.07 15.76 -7.17
N SER A 279 31.49 16.18 -8.36
CA SER A 279 31.20 15.51 -9.64
C SER A 279 31.85 14.13 -9.77
N GLY A 280 31.08 13.13 -10.25
CA GLY A 280 31.60 11.82 -10.66
C GLY A 280 30.47 10.85 -11.02
N SER A 281 30.67 10.06 -12.06
CA SER A 281 29.65 9.23 -12.73
C SER A 281 28.92 8.25 -11.80
N SER A 282 27.59 8.27 -11.91
CA SER A 282 26.62 7.37 -11.30
C SER A 282 26.98 5.90 -11.54
N GLY A 283 27.17 5.14 -10.45
CA GLY A 283 27.04 3.67 -10.51
C GLY A 283 25.56 3.30 -10.47
N PRO A 284 25.17 2.10 -10.93
CA PRO A 284 23.77 1.68 -10.89
C PRO A 284 23.25 1.76 -9.45
N VAL A 285 22.07 2.34 -9.24
CA VAL A 285 21.51 2.62 -7.89
C VAL A 285 21.34 1.36 -7.04
N LEU A 286 21.18 0.20 -7.69
CA LEU A 286 21.24 -1.10 -7.02
C LEU A 286 22.61 -1.36 -6.35
N ALA A 287 23.72 -0.91 -6.96
CA ALA A 287 25.04 -0.99 -6.35
C ALA A 287 25.18 -0.08 -5.13
N LEU A 288 24.43 1.02 -5.06
CA LEU A 288 24.37 1.85 -3.85
C LEU A 288 23.66 1.12 -2.71
N ILE A 289 22.47 0.55 -2.98
CA ILE A 289 21.73 -0.22 -1.96
C ILE A 289 22.55 -1.43 -1.49
N ARG A 290 23.27 -2.11 -2.38
CA ARG A 290 24.19 -3.21 -2.03
C ARG A 290 25.41 -2.80 -1.20
N ARG A 291 25.75 -1.52 -1.12
CA ARG A 291 26.82 -1.00 -0.24
C ARG A 291 26.34 -0.75 1.17
N LEU A 292 25.02 -0.69 1.39
CA LEU A 292 24.46 -0.63 2.73
C LEU A 292 24.43 -2.03 3.32
N PRO A 293 24.69 -2.19 4.63
CA PRO A 293 24.66 -3.49 5.31
C PRO A 293 23.22 -3.92 5.55
N LEU A 294 22.43 -4.07 4.48
CA LEU A 294 21.04 -4.47 4.53
C LEU A 294 21.01 -5.95 4.16
N ASP A 295 20.85 -6.83 5.15
CA ASP A 295 20.65 -8.25 4.90
C ASP A 295 19.30 -8.43 4.19
N GLU A 296 19.27 -9.10 3.03
CA GLU A 296 18.05 -9.25 2.23
C GLU A 296 17.07 -10.32 2.76
N ASP A 297 17.41 -10.97 3.88
CA ASP A 297 16.73 -12.18 4.40
C ASP A 297 16.07 -11.98 5.80
N ALA A 298 15.41 -10.85 6.06
CA ALA A 298 14.67 -10.58 7.31
C ALA A 298 13.16 -10.39 7.15
#